data_AF-A0A328S866-F1
#
_entry.id   AF-A0A328S866-F1
#
_cell.length_a   1.000
_cell.length_b   1.000
_cell.length_c   1.000
_cell.angle_alpha   90.00
_cell.angle_beta   90.00
_cell.angle_gamma   90.00
#
_symmetry.space_group_name_H-M   'P 1'
#
loop_
_entity.id
_entity.type
_entity.pdbx_description
1 polymer ?
#
loop_
_entity_poly.entity_id
_entity_poly.type
_entity_poly.pdbx_seq_one_letter_code
_entity_poly.pdbx_strand_id
1 'polypeptide(L)'
;MAPYEDFKELYHQRWSVETEFDRLKNIHEIENFSGRKKICIEQDFYAKILTYNMTMALKQDGERFMTRLISKNKTRRYQINTSTALSLFKDIL
;
A
#
# COMPACT_ATOMS: atom_id res chain seq x y z
N MET A 1 7.48 21.33 -27.79
CA MET A 1 8.30 20.15 -27.41
C MET A 1 8.09 19.98 -25.92
N ALA A 2 7.38 18.94 -25.48
CA ALA A 2 7.13 18.74 -24.04
C ALA A 2 8.50 18.64 -23.34
N PRO A 3 8.84 19.57 -22.43
CA PRO A 3 10.15 19.65 -21.84
C PRO A 3 10.42 18.38 -21.03
N TYR A 4 11.65 17.89 -21.10
CA TYR A 4 12.14 16.68 -20.43
C TYR A 4 11.65 16.46 -18.98
N GLU A 5 11.46 17.54 -18.22
CA GLU A 5 10.96 17.49 -16.85
C GLU A 5 9.52 16.95 -16.74
N ASP A 6 8.64 17.28 -17.68
CA ASP A 6 7.24 16.78 -17.68
C ASP A 6 7.22 15.25 -17.87
N PHE A 7 8.08 14.73 -18.77
CA PHE A 7 8.20 13.29 -18.99
C PHE A 7 8.81 12.57 -17.79
N LYS A 8 9.74 13.21 -17.09
CA LYS A 8 10.36 12.66 -15.88
C LYS A 8 9.35 12.54 -14.74
N GLU A 9 8.50 13.55 -14.54
CA GLU A 9 7.43 13.51 -13.55
C GLU A 9 6.40 12.43 -13.87
N LEU A 10 5.95 12.36 -15.14
CA LEU A 10 5.03 11.31 -15.60
C LEU A 10 5.62 9.91 -15.41
N TYR A 11 6.90 9.71 -15.74
CA TYR A 11 7.57 8.43 -15.53
C TYR A 11 7.68 8.06 -14.04
N HIS A 12 7.87 9.06 -13.16
CA HIS A 12 7.91 8.82 -11.73
C HIS A 12 6.57 8.30 -11.18
N GLN A 13 5.43 8.76 -11.71
CA GLN A 13 4.12 8.23 -11.32
C GLN A 13 3.95 6.74 -11.68
N ARG A 14 4.54 6.31 -12.80
CA ARG A 14 4.55 4.90 -13.23
C ARG A 14 5.30 4.00 -12.25
N TRP A 15 6.41 4.49 -11.69
CA TRP A 15 7.20 3.74 -10.73
C TRP A 15 6.41 3.37 -9.48
N SER A 16 5.56 4.29 -9.00
CA SER A 16 4.68 4.02 -7.85
C SER A 16 3.79 2.80 -8.11
N VAL A 17 3.25 2.67 -9.32
CA VAL A 17 2.43 1.51 -9.73
C VAL A 17 3.24 0.22 -9.68
N GLU A 18 4.46 0.21 -10.22
CA GLU A 18 5.33 -0.98 -10.19
C GLU A 18 5.65 -1.40 -8.75
N THR A 19 6.02 -0.45 -7.89
CA THR A 19 6.33 -0.75 -6.49
C THR A 19 5.13 -1.26 -5.71
N GLU A 20 3.91 -0.85 -6.04
CA GLU A 20 2.72 -1.39 -5.39
C GLU A 20 2.35 -2.78 -5.91
N PHE A 21 2.54 -3.07 -7.20
CA PHE A 21 2.42 -4.44 -7.70
C PHE A 21 3.43 -5.38 -7.06
N ASP A 22 4.68 -4.94 -6.88
CA ASP A 22 5.71 -5.69 -6.16
C ASP A 22 5.25 -6.02 -4.72
N ARG A 23 4.71 -5.04 -4.00
CA ARG A 23 4.17 -5.25 -2.65
C ARG A 23 2.98 -6.22 -2.63
N LEU A 24 2.02 -6.06 -3.55
CA LEU A 24 0.86 -6.95 -3.63
C LEU A 24 1.27 -8.41 -3.91
N LYS A 25 2.29 -8.62 -4.75
CA LYS A 25 2.78 -9.96 -5.08
C LYS A 25 3.68 -10.55 -4.00
N ASN A 26 4.64 -9.78 -3.49
CA ASN A 26 5.72 -10.32 -2.65
C ASN A 26 5.48 -10.16 -1.14
N ILE A 27 4.71 -9.15 -0.71
CA ILE A 27 4.35 -8.96 0.70
C ILE A 27 2.96 -9.50 0.99
N HIS A 28 2.01 -9.24 0.09
CA HIS A 28 0.62 -9.63 0.29
C HIS A 28 0.25 -10.98 -0.34
N GLU A 29 1.18 -11.55 -1.12
CA GLU A 29 1.03 -12.83 -1.80
C GLU A 29 -0.31 -12.94 -2.52
N ILE A 30 -0.71 -11.91 -3.26
CA ILE A 30 -2.07 -11.83 -3.82
C ILE A 30 -2.46 -13.04 -4.69
N GLU A 31 -1.45 -13.72 -5.25
CA GLU A 31 -1.58 -14.89 -6.12
C GLU A 31 -1.62 -16.23 -5.35
N ASN A 32 -1.47 -16.23 -4.01
CA ASN A 32 -1.53 -17.42 -3.17
C ASN A 32 -2.99 -17.81 -2.84
N PHE A 33 -3.62 -18.60 -3.72
CA PHE A 33 -5.03 -18.96 -3.61
C PHE A 33 -5.26 -20.25 -2.81
N SER A 34 -6.32 -20.26 -2.00
CA SER A 34 -6.80 -21.40 -1.21
C SER A 34 -7.43 -22.52 -2.07
N GLY A 35 -7.84 -22.20 -3.30
CA GLY A 35 -8.50 -23.15 -4.18
C GLY A 35 -8.39 -22.79 -5.67
N ARG A 36 -8.65 -23.78 -6.53
CA ARG A 36 -8.55 -23.65 -7.99
C ARG A 36 -9.87 -23.28 -8.68
N LYS A 37 -10.99 -23.35 -7.96
CA LYS A 37 -12.29 -22.95 -8.51
C LYS A 37 -12.28 -21.44 -8.71
N LYS A 38 -12.87 -20.97 -9.81
CA LYS A 38 -13.02 -19.55 -10.13
C LYS A 38 -13.49 -18.73 -8.92
N ILE A 39 -14.53 -19.20 -8.22
CA ILE A 39 -15.08 -18.49 -7.05
C ILE A 39 -14.10 -18.38 -5.89
N CYS A 40 -13.27 -19.40 -5.63
CA CYS A 40 -12.25 -19.34 -4.58
C CYS A 40 -11.17 -18.31 -4.93
N ILE A 41 -10.73 -18.31 -6.19
CA ILE A 41 -9.74 -17.35 -6.71
C ILE A 41 -10.27 -15.91 -6.59
N GLU A 42 -11.51 -15.68 -7.01
CA GLU A 42 -12.14 -14.35 -6.92
C GLU A 42 -12.29 -13.91 -5.46
N GLN A 43 -12.78 -14.79 -4.57
CA GLN A 43 -12.93 -14.48 -3.15
C GLN A 43 -11.59 -14.11 -2.50
N ASP A 44 -10.55 -14.93 -2.70
CA ASP A 44 -9.23 -14.69 -2.13
C ASP A 44 -8.61 -13.39 -2.66
N PHE A 45 -8.74 -13.14 -3.97
CA PHE A 45 -8.27 -11.91 -4.59
C PHE A 45 -8.93 -10.68 -3.98
N TYR A 46 -10.27 -10.65 -3.95
CA TYR A 46 -11.02 -9.51 -3.44
C TYR A 46 -10.82 -9.30 -1.94
N ALA A 47 -10.75 -10.38 -1.15
CA ALA A 47 -10.45 -10.29 0.28
C ALA A 47 -9.08 -9.64 0.51
N LYS A 48 -8.04 -10.10 -0.20
CA LYS A 48 -6.69 -9.52 -0.09
C LYS A 48 -6.66 -8.05 -0.49
N ILE A 49 -7.29 -7.67 -1.61
CA ILE A 49 -7.38 -6.27 -2.03
C ILE A 49 -8.10 -5.40 -0.98
N LEU A 50 -9.21 -5.90 -0.42
CA LEU A 50 -9.97 -5.19 0.60
C LEU A 50 -9.12 -4.94 1.86
N THR A 51 -8.48 -5.99 2.40
CA THR A 51 -7.59 -5.91 3.56
C THR A 51 -6.43 -4.94 3.32
N TYR A 52 -5.83 -4.96 2.12
CA TYR A 52 -4.75 -4.05 1.75
C TYR A 52 -5.24 -2.60 1.71
N ASN A 53 -6.37 -2.32 1.05
CA ASN A 53 -6.94 -0.98 0.95
C ASN A 53 -7.32 -0.39 2.31
N MET A 54 -7.94 -1.20 3.19
CA MET A 54 -8.26 -0.79 4.56
C MET A 54 -6.99 -0.45 5.35
N THR A 55 -5.97 -1.30 5.26
CA THR A 55 -4.68 -1.06 5.92
C THR A 55 -4.02 0.22 5.42
N MET A 56 -4.07 0.49 4.11
CA MET A 56 -3.48 1.70 3.52
C MET A 56 -4.22 2.96 3.97
N ALA A 57 -5.56 2.90 4.07
CA ALA A 57 -6.35 4.01 4.60
C ALA A 57 -5.98 4.31 6.07
N LEU A 58 -5.94 3.29 6.93
CA LEU A 58 -5.53 3.43 8.34
C LEU A 58 -4.12 3.97 8.49
N LYS A 59 -3.18 3.47 7.67
CA LYS A 59 -1.81 3.98 7.61
C LYS A 59 -1.80 5.47 7.27
N GLN A 60 -2.55 5.88 6.24
CA GLN A 60 -2.59 7.27 5.81
C GLN A 60 -3.17 8.19 6.91
N ASP A 61 -4.21 7.73 7.61
CA ASP A 61 -4.79 8.47 8.73
C ASP A 61 -3.83 8.57 9.92
N GLY A 62 -3.14 7.48 10.27
CA GLY A 62 -2.12 7.48 11.31
C GLY A 62 -0.95 8.42 10.98
N GLU A 63 -0.45 8.40 9.74
CA GLU A 63 0.61 9.31 9.29
C GLU A 63 0.16 10.78 9.32
N ARG A 64 -1.09 11.07 8.93
CA ARG A 64 -1.69 12.41 9.04
C ARG A 64 -1.78 12.87 10.49
N PHE A 65 -2.25 12.01 11.39
CA PHE A 65 -2.35 12.27 12.83
C PHE A 65 -0.97 12.57 13.44
N MET A 66 0.02 11.74 13.16
CA MET A 66 1.40 11.92 13.63
C MET A 66 2.03 13.21 13.11
N THR A 67 1.79 13.53 11.84
CA THR A 67 2.26 14.79 11.24
C THR A 67 1.69 16.00 11.98
N ARG A 68 0.39 15.99 12.33
CA ARG A 68 -0.25 17.09 13.08
C ARG A 68 0.32 17.23 14.50
N LEU A 69 0.47 16.12 15.23
CA LEU A 69 0.96 16.12 16.61
C LEU A 69 2.42 16.53 16.76
N ILE A 70 3.29 16.10 15.84
CA ILE A 70 4.75 16.23 15.99
C ILE A 70 5.29 17.52 15.31
N SER A 71 4.44 18.26 14.60
CA SER A 71 4.82 19.38 13.72
C SER A 71 5.53 20.58 14.35
N LYS A 72 5.69 20.68 15.68
CA LYS A 72 6.33 21.86 16.28
C LYS A 72 7.85 21.85 16.30
N ASN A 73 8.56 20.73 16.09
CA ASN A 73 10.02 20.71 16.32
C ASN A 73 10.87 19.64 15.58
N LYS A 74 10.38 18.99 14.51
CA LYS A 74 11.18 17.97 13.80
C LYS A 74 11.30 18.17 12.29
N THR A 75 12.50 17.88 11.79
CA THR A 75 12.92 17.99 10.38
C THR A 75 12.55 16.78 9.51
N ARG A 76 12.02 15.69 10.08
CA ARG A 76 11.76 14.44 9.36
C ARG A 76 10.30 14.01 9.41
N ARG A 77 9.81 13.51 8.28
CA ARG A 77 8.48 12.90 8.14
C ARG A 77 8.50 11.47 8.68
N TYR A 78 7.57 11.16 9.57
CA TYR A 78 7.36 9.79 10.04
C TYR A 78 6.52 9.00 9.04
N GLN A 79 6.91 7.75 8.82
CA GLN A 79 6.19 6.82 7.96
C GLN A 79 5.95 5.52 8.73
N ILE A 80 4.74 5.00 8.63
CA ILE A 80 4.37 3.72 9.23
C ILE A 80 4.88 2.60 8.32
N ASN A 81 5.52 1.59 8.91
CA ASN A 81 5.93 0.41 8.17
C ASN A 81 4.71 -0.35 7.65
N THR A 82 4.62 -0.48 6.32
CA THR A 82 3.48 -1.10 5.63
C THR A 82 3.34 -2.59 5.93
N SER A 83 4.45 -3.33 5.99
CA SER A 83 4.44 -4.77 6.29
C SER A 83 3.93 -5.02 7.71
N THR A 84 4.43 -4.25 8.68
CA THR A 84 3.97 -4.34 10.07
C THR A 84 2.48 -3.99 10.22
N ALA A 85 2.02 -2.92 9.56
CA ALA A 85 0.61 -2.54 9.59
C ALA A 85 -0.30 -3.61 8.99
N LEU A 86 0.12 -4.23 7.88
CA LEU A 86 -0.61 -5.33 7.24
C LEU A 86 -0.66 -6.58 8.12
N SER A 87 0.45 -6.95 8.76
CA SER A 87 0.49 -8.09 9.69
C SER A 87 -0.47 -7.88 10.85
N LEU A 88 -0.41 -6.72 11.51
CA LEU A 88 -1.28 -6.41 12.64
C LEU A 88 -2.77 -6.39 12.24
N PHE A 89 -3.07 -5.86 11.06
CA PHE A 89 -4.45 -5.80 10.57
C PHE A 89 -4.99 -7.20 10.24
N LYS A 90 -4.16 -8.10 9.73
CA LYS A 90 -4.52 -9.52 9.52
C LYS A 90 -4.80 -10.23 10.84
N ASP A 91 -4.05 -9.94 11.91
CA ASP A 91 -4.25 -10.58 13.22
C ASP A 91 -5.56 -10.17 13.93
N ILE A 92 -6.16 -9.04 13.51
CA ILE A 92 -7.41 -8.52 14.08
C ILE A 92 -8.65 -9.12 13.40
N LEU A 93 -8.51 -9.63 12.16
CA LEU A 93 -9.57 -10.23 11.37
C LEU A 93 -9.63 -11.75 11.56
#